data_AF-A0A1J7HUA4-F1
#
_entry.id   AF-A0A1J7HUA4-F1
#
_cell.length_a   1.000
_cell.length_b   1.000
_cell.length_c   1.000
_cell.angle_alpha   90.00
_cell.angle_beta   90.00
_cell.angle_gamma   90.00
#
_symmetry.space_group_name_H-M   'P 1'
#
loop_
_entity.id
_entity.type
_entity.pdbx_description
1 polymer ?
#
loop_
_entity_poly.entity_id
_entity_poly.type
_entity_poly.pdbx_seq_one_letter_code
_entity_poly.pdbx_strand_id
1 'polypeptide(L)'
;MEMEAFEWGSGINGDGSYKRVINEGFQVNNHGVMGSGYGSSLSLVLDREKKELVEAPVKLERKGVSTERSIEALKNHSEAERNRRSRINAHLDTLRAVIPGAIKMDKASLLAEVIGHLKELKRNAGQACEGLMIPKDVDEIRVEEHEGGLNGFRYSIKASLCCEYKPGLLSDIRQALDALHLMIMKADIATLGDRMKNVFVIISCEEQNFEDAEYRQFLAGSVHQALRCFVLFPVALFHTTTTQHNNTMALSSSPLQNLSSLIFANSNAPIMAMPPTTASRHRNWAVHVAAPDTTTTVTSYEYGNLARPKWTGETHLSRFVRAIISFKPLYSVLKFGARQVLISTAEKNNIPWREMAKEVLESEVYKELDSIQNNSVVYPDYYLNPFHAYDEGNLTWQAAAEAEPATMSMVKRAIPYAPSVDEANQVLRGNWLNAIEQHHIQHSGASMIGDILDIGCSVGISTRYLAEKFPTAKVTGLDLSPYFLSVAQLKEKRGAPRKFPIKWLHAKGEDTGLPSKSFDLVSIAYVFHECPERAIADLVRESFRLLRPGGTLALTDNSPKSKIVQELSPVLFTLMKSTEPFLDEYYLTDMDKTLGEAGFVNIRSILTDPRHMTMTATVPQ
;
A
#
# COMPACT_ATOMS: atom_id res chain seq x y z
N MET A 1 -40.71 -3.32 -20.83
CA MET A 1 -41.43 -3.63 -19.59
C MET A 1 -40.67 -2.96 -18.46
N GLU A 2 -41.40 -2.18 -17.69
CA GLU A 2 -40.97 -0.91 -17.09
C GLU A 2 -39.88 -1.00 -16.02
N MET A 3 -39.07 0.06 -15.99
CA MET A 3 -38.22 0.47 -14.88
C MET A 3 -39.12 1.04 -13.77
N GLU A 4 -39.03 0.49 -12.56
CA GLU A 4 -39.51 1.19 -11.36
C GLU A 4 -38.41 2.08 -10.79
N ALA A 5 -38.76 3.36 -10.65
CA ALA A 5 -38.03 4.38 -9.92
C ALA A 5 -38.38 4.29 -8.43
N PHE A 6 -37.38 4.42 -7.56
CA PHE A 6 -37.60 4.56 -6.12
C PHE A 6 -37.53 6.04 -5.74
N GLU A 7 -38.70 6.59 -5.40
CA GLU A 7 -38.91 7.96 -4.92
C GLU A 7 -38.56 8.13 -3.42
N TRP A 8 -38.15 9.34 -3.07
CA TRP A 8 -37.90 9.79 -1.71
C TRP A 8 -39.21 10.15 -0.99
N GLY A 9 -39.59 9.34 0.01
CA GLY A 9 -40.76 9.59 0.86
C GLY A 9 -40.47 10.53 2.02
N SER A 10 -41.16 11.68 2.02
CA SER A 10 -41.29 12.64 3.12
C SER A 10 -42.47 12.22 4.01
N GLY A 11 -42.29 12.18 5.34
CA GLY A 11 -43.38 11.89 6.28
C GLY A 11 -43.50 12.98 7.36
N ILE A 12 -44.60 13.73 7.33
CA ILE A 12 -45.08 14.63 8.40
C ILE A 12 -46.48 14.16 8.80
N ASN A 13 -46.81 14.34 10.10
CA ASN A 13 -48.13 14.43 10.78
C ASN A 13 -48.33 13.32 11.83
N GLY A 14 -48.78 13.58 13.06
CA GLY A 14 -49.27 14.77 13.78
C GLY A 14 -49.31 14.42 15.29
N ASP A 15 -49.99 15.05 16.23
CA ASP A 15 -50.68 16.33 16.47
C ASP A 15 -51.00 16.33 18.00
N GLY A 16 -51.19 17.50 18.62
CA GLY A 16 -51.88 17.71 19.89
C GLY A 16 -50.95 18.09 21.07
N SER A 17 -51.09 19.20 21.78
CA SER A 17 -52.24 20.11 21.97
C SER A 17 -51.82 21.42 22.67
N TYR A 18 -52.60 22.47 22.40
CA TYR A 18 -52.61 23.86 22.88
C TYR A 18 -52.47 24.13 24.39
N LYS A 19 -51.82 25.25 24.77
CA LYS A 19 -52.43 26.42 25.47
C LYS A 19 -51.45 27.56 25.73
N ARG A 20 -51.93 28.80 25.55
CA ARG A 20 -51.28 30.11 25.79
C ARG A 20 -52.03 30.82 26.92
N VAL A 21 -51.36 31.24 28.00
CA VAL A 21 -51.81 32.24 29.02
C VAL A 21 -50.53 32.87 29.63
N ILE A 22 -50.15 34.10 29.31
CA ILE A 22 -50.30 35.41 30.02
C ILE A 22 -49.68 35.47 31.44
N ASN A 23 -48.58 36.24 31.52
CA ASN A 23 -48.11 37.24 32.51
C ASN A 23 -48.44 37.14 34.02
N GLU A 24 -47.40 37.23 34.86
CA GLU A 24 -47.25 37.82 36.23
C GLU A 24 -45.86 37.36 36.74
N GLY A 25 -45.00 38.04 37.50
CA GLY A 25 -45.04 39.24 38.33
C GLY A 25 -43.85 39.09 39.31
N PHE A 26 -43.14 40.20 39.53
CA PHE A 26 -41.96 40.44 40.40
C PHE A 26 -41.83 39.62 41.71
N GLN A 27 -40.60 39.31 42.13
CA GLN A 27 -40.13 39.53 43.51
C GLN A 27 -38.59 39.63 43.62
N VAL A 28 -38.15 40.72 44.25
CA VAL A 28 -36.76 41.05 44.61
C VAL A 28 -36.58 40.75 46.10
N ASN A 29 -35.41 40.23 46.50
CA ASN A 29 -34.90 40.42 47.84
C ASN A 29 -33.39 40.70 47.80
N ASN A 30 -32.99 41.66 48.63
CA ASN A 30 -31.71 42.36 48.61
C ASN A 30 -30.98 42.19 49.97
N HIS A 31 -29.68 42.52 49.98
CA HIS A 31 -28.73 42.64 51.12
C HIS A 31 -27.95 41.38 51.50
N GLY A 32 -26.63 41.39 51.69
CA GLY A 32 -25.60 42.44 51.62
C GLY A 32 -24.27 41.90 52.22
N VAL A 33 -23.15 42.57 51.90
CA VAL A 33 -21.87 42.75 52.65
C VAL A 33 -20.63 42.77 51.71
N MET A 34 -19.79 43.78 51.96
CA MET A 34 -18.65 44.34 51.21
C MET A 34 -17.36 43.50 51.19
N GLY A 35 -16.49 43.76 50.20
CA GLY A 35 -15.02 43.65 50.33
C GLY A 35 -14.25 43.40 49.02
N SER A 36 -13.42 44.37 48.59
CA SER A 36 -12.65 44.51 47.33
C SER A 36 -11.48 43.52 47.10
N GLY A 37 -10.94 43.28 45.88
CA GLY A 37 -11.11 44.00 44.62
C GLY A 37 -10.35 43.44 43.38
N TYR A 38 -10.60 44.16 42.27
CA TYR A 38 -9.94 44.30 40.95
C TYR A 38 -9.80 43.14 39.95
N GLY A 39 -10.42 43.36 38.77
CA GLY A 39 -10.02 42.81 37.46
C GLY A 39 -11.17 42.36 36.56
N SER A 40 -11.94 43.29 35.96
CA SER A 40 -13.02 42.97 35.00
C SER A 40 -12.52 43.00 33.55
N SER A 41 -12.87 41.99 32.74
CA SER A 41 -12.68 41.96 31.28
C SER A 41 -14.05 41.69 30.63
N LEU A 42 -14.43 42.53 29.67
CA LEU A 42 -15.76 42.57 29.02
C LEU A 42 -15.73 41.87 27.64
N SER A 43 -16.86 41.31 27.18
CA SER A 43 -16.99 40.66 25.86
C SER A 43 -18.10 41.29 25.01
N LEU A 44 -17.81 41.54 23.72
CA LEU A 44 -18.65 42.23 22.75
C LEU A 44 -19.39 41.26 21.80
N VAL A 45 -20.67 41.51 21.51
CA VAL A 45 -21.57 40.77 20.62
C VAL A 45 -22.14 41.72 19.56
N LEU A 46 -22.22 41.29 18.30
CA LEU A 46 -22.70 42.14 17.21
C LEU A 46 -24.23 42.22 17.18
N ASP A 47 -24.77 43.42 17.36
CA ASP A 47 -26.18 43.74 17.18
C ASP A 47 -26.55 43.64 15.69
N ARG A 48 -27.53 42.79 15.37
CA ARG A 48 -27.92 42.50 13.98
C ARG A 48 -28.77 43.59 13.32
N GLU A 49 -29.39 44.48 14.09
CA GLU A 49 -30.16 45.60 13.54
C GLU A 49 -29.26 46.81 13.28
N LYS A 50 -28.32 47.09 14.19
CA LYS A 50 -27.43 48.26 14.11
C LYS A 50 -26.07 48.00 13.46
N LYS A 51 -25.68 46.74 13.29
CA LYS A 51 -24.36 46.32 12.77
C LYS A 51 -23.17 46.83 13.60
N GLU A 52 -23.35 47.04 14.90
CA GLU A 52 -22.31 47.48 15.84
C GLU A 52 -22.14 46.48 16.99
N LEU A 53 -20.96 46.46 17.62
CA LEU A 53 -20.59 45.52 18.69
C LEU A 53 -21.01 46.06 20.08
N VAL A 54 -21.68 45.26 20.91
CA VAL A 54 -22.24 45.64 22.23
C VAL A 54 -21.96 44.56 23.29
N GLU A 55 -21.68 44.94 24.55
CA GLU A 55 -21.19 44.00 25.58
C GLU A 55 -22.30 43.20 26.29
N ALA A 56 -22.05 41.91 26.54
CA ALA A 56 -22.96 41.03 27.29
C ALA A 56 -22.24 40.27 28.43
N PRO A 57 -22.88 40.05 29.60
CA PRO A 57 -22.23 39.43 30.76
C PRO A 57 -22.44 37.90 30.79
N VAL A 58 -21.36 37.11 30.69
CA VAL A 58 -21.38 35.65 30.96
C VAL A 58 -20.09 35.22 31.69
N LYS A 59 -20.23 34.30 32.66
CA LYS A 59 -19.17 33.74 33.53
C LYS A 59 -18.44 32.52 32.92
N LEU A 60 -17.09 32.53 33.02
CA LEU A 60 -16.09 31.41 33.04
C LEU A 60 -16.07 30.42 31.84
N GLU A 61 -14.96 29.89 31.28
CA GLU A 61 -13.60 29.52 31.75
C GLU A 61 -12.50 29.75 30.67
N ARG A 62 -11.23 29.72 31.11
CA ARG A 62 -9.99 30.04 30.35
C ARG A 62 -9.64 29.07 29.20
N LYS A 63 -9.29 29.64 28.03
CA LYS A 63 -8.05 29.33 27.28
C LYS A 63 -7.73 30.48 26.33
N GLY A 64 -6.52 31.04 26.45
CA GLY A 64 -6.11 32.27 25.80
C GLY A 64 -6.07 32.19 24.27
N VAL A 65 -7.04 32.83 23.63
CA VAL A 65 -6.93 33.40 22.28
C VAL A 65 -7.27 34.87 22.45
N SER A 66 -6.43 35.78 21.95
CA SER A 66 -6.72 37.22 22.09
C SER A 66 -8.07 37.53 21.45
N THR A 67 -8.89 38.30 22.16
CA THR A 67 -10.24 38.72 21.73
C THR A 67 -10.21 39.36 20.33
N GLU A 68 -9.13 40.05 19.99
CA GLU A 68 -8.84 40.62 18.67
C GLU A 68 -8.72 39.55 17.58
N ARG A 69 -8.02 38.43 17.82
CA ARG A 69 -7.93 37.31 16.85
C ARG A 69 -9.28 36.65 16.62
N SER A 70 -10.12 36.57 17.65
CA SER A 70 -11.48 36.02 17.54
C SER A 70 -12.41 36.92 16.73
N ILE A 71 -12.30 38.25 16.90
CA ILE A 71 -13.05 39.24 16.11
C ILE A 71 -12.58 39.24 14.65
N GLU A 72 -11.27 39.19 14.41
CA GLU A 72 -10.68 39.09 13.07
C GLU A 72 -11.13 37.81 12.35
N ALA A 73 -11.16 36.66 13.05
CA ALA A 73 -11.63 35.40 12.51
C ALA A 73 -13.12 35.44 12.11
N LEU A 74 -13.97 36.09 12.92
CA LEU A 74 -15.39 36.26 12.61
C LEU A 74 -15.62 37.19 11.42
N LYS A 75 -14.82 38.26 11.31
CA LYS A 75 -14.87 39.19 10.16
C LYS A 75 -14.43 38.50 8.88
N ASN A 76 -13.33 37.75 8.93
CA ASN A 76 -12.84 36.93 7.81
C ASN A 76 -13.86 35.87 7.39
N HIS A 77 -14.53 35.21 8.33
CA HIS A 77 -15.58 34.23 8.03
C HIS A 77 -16.80 34.89 7.35
N SER A 78 -17.22 36.06 7.82
CA SER A 78 -18.32 36.83 7.21
C SER A 78 -17.99 37.28 5.78
N GLU A 79 -16.77 37.75 5.56
CA GLU A 79 -16.29 38.17 4.24
C GLU A 79 -16.13 36.98 3.28
N ALA A 80 -15.61 35.85 3.76
CA ALA A 80 -15.54 34.61 3.00
C ALA A 80 -16.94 34.13 2.56
N GLU A 81 -17.95 34.21 3.45
CA GLU A 81 -19.33 33.86 3.12
C GLU A 81 -19.96 34.84 2.12
N ARG A 82 -19.66 36.15 2.23
CA ARG A 82 -20.10 37.15 1.24
C ARG A 82 -19.50 36.89 -0.14
N ASN A 83 -18.21 36.58 -0.20
CA ASN A 83 -17.52 36.22 -1.44
C ASN A 83 -18.06 34.93 -2.04
N ARG A 84 -18.40 33.93 -1.21
CA ARG A 84 -19.08 32.70 -1.67
C ARG A 84 -20.43 33.01 -2.33
N ARG A 85 -21.26 33.84 -1.70
CA ARG A 85 -22.57 34.25 -2.25
C ARG A 85 -22.45 35.04 -3.54
N SER A 86 -21.46 35.93 -3.61
CA SER A 86 -21.16 36.69 -4.83
C SER A 86 -20.82 35.77 -6.01
N ARG A 87 -19.93 34.79 -5.80
CA ARG A 87 -19.57 33.78 -6.81
C ARG A 87 -20.76 32.94 -7.28
N ILE A 88 -21.60 32.48 -6.34
CA ILE A 88 -22.80 31.70 -6.67
C ILE A 88 -23.75 32.53 -7.54
N ASN A 89 -23.98 33.81 -7.19
CA ASN A 89 -24.85 34.67 -7.99
C ASN A 89 -24.25 34.93 -9.38
N ALA A 90 -22.93 35.13 -9.50
CA ALA A 90 -22.26 35.29 -10.79
C ALA A 90 -22.41 34.04 -11.69
N HIS A 91 -22.33 32.83 -11.13
CA HIS A 91 -22.58 31.59 -11.88
C HIS A 91 -24.04 31.51 -12.36
N LEU A 92 -25.00 31.89 -11.51
CA LEU A 92 -26.42 31.93 -11.90
C LEU A 92 -26.67 32.96 -13.01
N ASP A 93 -26.00 34.11 -12.98
CA ASP A 93 -26.11 35.11 -14.05
C ASP A 93 -25.51 34.60 -15.37
N THR A 94 -24.43 33.82 -15.30
CA THR A 94 -23.87 33.14 -16.48
C THR A 94 -24.87 32.14 -17.07
N LEU A 95 -25.53 31.34 -16.23
CA LEU A 95 -26.58 30.41 -16.69
C LEU A 95 -27.76 31.14 -17.34
N ARG A 96 -28.18 32.29 -16.80
CA ARG A 96 -29.23 33.13 -17.42
C ARG A 96 -28.86 33.66 -18.79
N ALA A 97 -27.57 33.89 -19.05
CA ALA A 97 -27.09 34.36 -20.34
C ALA A 97 -27.07 33.26 -21.41
N VAL A 98 -26.90 31.99 -21.01
CA VAL A 98 -26.81 30.84 -21.92
C VAL A 98 -28.19 30.27 -22.27
N ILE A 99 -29.17 30.38 -21.36
CA ILE A 99 -30.54 29.88 -21.60
C ILE A 99 -31.43 30.96 -22.22
N PRO A 100 -32.03 30.72 -23.40
CA PRO A 100 -32.96 31.66 -24.02
C PRO A 100 -34.13 32.02 -23.08
N GLY A 101 -34.36 33.31 -22.84
CA GLY A 101 -35.52 33.79 -22.06
C GLY A 101 -35.38 33.70 -20.53
N ALA A 102 -34.24 33.25 -19.99
CA ALA A 102 -34.07 32.97 -18.55
C ALA A 102 -33.81 34.20 -17.65
N ILE A 103 -33.83 35.42 -18.21
CA ILE A 103 -33.43 36.67 -17.52
C ILE A 103 -34.28 36.95 -16.27
N LYS A 104 -35.56 36.53 -16.25
CA LYS A 104 -36.50 36.81 -15.15
C LYS A 104 -36.77 35.62 -14.22
N MET A 105 -36.06 34.50 -14.39
CA MET A 105 -36.32 33.30 -13.61
C MET A 105 -35.72 33.40 -12.20
N ASP A 106 -36.46 32.91 -11.20
CA ASP A 106 -35.92 32.68 -9.87
C ASP A 106 -34.88 31.55 -9.90
N LYS A 107 -34.10 31.41 -8.83
CA LYS A 107 -32.92 30.52 -8.80
C LYS A 107 -33.28 29.04 -8.99
N ALA A 108 -34.40 28.59 -8.44
CA ALA A 108 -34.79 27.19 -8.52
C ALA A 108 -35.31 26.87 -9.93
N SER A 109 -36.16 27.74 -10.48
CA SER A 109 -36.67 27.61 -11.85
C SER A 109 -35.56 27.68 -12.89
N LEU A 110 -34.57 28.56 -12.72
CA LEU A 110 -33.41 28.65 -13.60
C LEU A 110 -32.64 27.33 -13.66
N LEU A 111 -32.36 26.71 -12.50
CA LEU A 111 -31.61 25.45 -12.47
C LEU A 111 -32.41 24.30 -13.09
N ALA A 112 -33.72 24.24 -12.86
CA ALA A 112 -34.60 23.25 -13.48
C ALA A 112 -34.60 23.38 -15.01
N GLU A 113 -34.70 24.61 -15.51
CA GLU A 113 -34.71 24.91 -16.95
C GLU A 113 -33.35 24.61 -17.60
N VAL A 114 -32.25 24.98 -16.95
CA VAL A 114 -30.89 24.65 -17.40
C VAL A 114 -30.72 23.13 -17.56
N ILE A 115 -31.18 22.35 -16.57
CA ILE A 115 -31.12 20.89 -16.62
C ILE A 115 -32.00 20.35 -17.75
N GLY A 116 -33.21 20.90 -17.92
CA GLY A 116 -34.12 20.54 -19.01
C GLY A 116 -33.49 20.78 -20.38
N HIS A 117 -32.97 21.98 -20.60
CA HIS A 117 -32.32 22.36 -21.85
C HIS A 117 -31.05 21.52 -22.13
N LEU A 118 -30.24 21.25 -21.11
CA LEU A 118 -29.07 20.38 -21.25
C LEU A 118 -29.45 18.94 -21.66
N LYS A 119 -30.54 18.40 -21.07
CA LYS A 119 -31.06 17.07 -21.45
C LYS A 119 -31.55 17.06 -22.89
N GLU A 120 -32.24 18.12 -23.32
CA GLU A 120 -32.70 18.26 -24.70
C GLU A 120 -31.55 18.36 -25.70
N LEU A 121 -30.55 19.20 -25.41
CA LEU A 121 -29.33 19.31 -26.22
C LEU A 121 -28.59 17.96 -26.31
N LYS A 122 -28.46 17.24 -25.19
CA LYS A 122 -27.85 15.90 -25.17
C LYS A 122 -28.64 14.88 -26.00
N ARG A 123 -29.98 14.95 -25.98
CA ARG A 123 -30.86 14.10 -26.82
C ARG A 123 -30.70 14.43 -28.31
N ASN A 124 -30.75 15.71 -28.67
CA ASN A 124 -30.61 16.16 -30.06
C ASN A 124 -29.22 15.83 -30.61
N ALA A 125 -28.17 16.05 -29.83
CA ALA A 125 -26.81 15.63 -30.18
C ALA A 125 -26.74 14.10 -30.36
N GLY A 126 -27.32 13.32 -29.44
CA GLY A 126 -27.37 11.86 -29.55
C GLY A 126 -28.02 11.37 -30.85
N GLN A 127 -29.15 11.96 -31.25
CA GLN A 127 -29.84 11.63 -32.50
C GLN A 127 -29.06 12.05 -33.75
N ALA A 128 -28.48 13.25 -33.74
CA ALA A 128 -27.68 13.75 -34.86
C ALA A 128 -26.37 12.96 -35.08
N CYS A 129 -25.88 12.31 -34.02
CA CYS A 129 -24.63 11.54 -34.02
C CYS A 129 -24.87 10.03 -34.17
N GLU A 130 -26.10 9.59 -34.41
CA GLU A 130 -26.43 8.17 -34.56
C GLU A 130 -25.70 7.56 -35.76
N GLY A 131 -25.01 6.44 -35.54
CA GLY A 131 -24.16 5.79 -36.55
C GLY A 131 -22.78 6.45 -36.78
N LEU A 132 -22.51 7.62 -36.19
CA LEU A 132 -21.21 8.29 -36.29
C LEU A 132 -20.31 7.93 -35.11
N MET A 133 -19.02 7.76 -35.39
CA MET A 133 -17.98 7.57 -34.36
C MET A 133 -17.60 8.92 -33.76
N ILE A 134 -18.36 9.36 -32.76
CA ILE A 134 -18.09 10.63 -32.05
C ILE A 134 -17.61 10.37 -30.62
N PRO A 135 -16.51 11.02 -30.18
CA PRO A 135 -16.08 10.96 -28.78
C PRO A 135 -17.16 11.48 -27.82
N LYS A 136 -17.37 10.76 -26.71
CA LYS A 136 -18.31 11.14 -25.66
C LYS A 136 -17.67 12.11 -24.67
N ASP A 137 -18.54 12.81 -23.93
CA ASP A 137 -18.21 13.68 -22.79
C ASP A 137 -17.71 12.92 -21.55
N VAL A 138 -17.81 11.58 -21.56
CA VAL A 138 -17.38 10.69 -20.49
C VAL A 138 -16.38 9.68 -21.00
N ASP A 139 -15.46 9.27 -20.12
CA ASP A 139 -14.54 8.17 -20.42
C ASP A 139 -15.29 6.86 -20.54
N GLU A 140 -14.99 6.11 -21.60
CA GLU A 140 -15.68 4.86 -21.90
C GLU A 140 -14.70 3.84 -22.46
N ILE A 141 -14.79 2.60 -21.96
CA ILE A 141 -14.05 1.46 -22.46
C ILE A 141 -15.05 0.36 -22.76
N ARG A 142 -14.94 -0.24 -23.93
CA ARG A 142 -15.71 -1.44 -24.30
C ARG A 142 -14.77 -2.45 -24.93
N VAL A 143 -14.91 -3.71 -24.54
CA VAL A 143 -14.19 -4.82 -25.14
C VAL A 143 -15.22 -5.90 -25.42
N GLU A 144 -15.42 -6.20 -26.68
CA GLU A 144 -16.45 -7.09 -27.18
C GLU A 144 -15.81 -8.11 -28.14
N GLU A 145 -16.35 -9.32 -28.19
CA GLU A 145 -15.99 -10.28 -29.24
C GLU A 145 -16.50 -9.75 -30.58
N HIS A 146 -15.65 -9.81 -31.60
CA HIS A 146 -16.00 -9.37 -32.94
C HIS A 146 -16.58 -10.54 -33.73
N GLU A 147 -17.90 -10.53 -33.91
CA GLU A 147 -18.66 -11.57 -34.62
C GLU A 147 -18.15 -11.76 -36.06
N GLY A 148 -17.95 -13.03 -36.46
CA GLY A 148 -17.57 -13.43 -37.81
C GLY A 148 -16.07 -13.61 -38.08
N GLY A 149 -15.20 -13.27 -37.11
CA GLY A 149 -13.76 -13.31 -37.31
C GLY A 149 -13.28 -12.28 -38.36
N LEU A 150 -11.97 -12.11 -38.50
CA LEU A 150 -11.39 -11.20 -39.49
C LEU A 150 -10.32 -11.93 -40.29
N ASN A 151 -10.35 -11.86 -41.63
CA ASN A 151 -9.31 -12.42 -42.52
C ASN A 151 -8.89 -13.88 -42.23
N GLY A 152 -9.82 -14.75 -41.83
CA GLY A 152 -9.55 -16.17 -41.56
C GLY A 152 -9.20 -16.52 -40.11
N PHE A 153 -9.09 -15.53 -39.22
CA PHE A 153 -8.94 -15.76 -37.78
C PHE A 153 -10.32 -16.02 -37.14
N ARG A 154 -10.46 -17.15 -36.42
CA ARG A 154 -11.75 -17.57 -35.81
C ARG A 154 -12.19 -16.72 -34.61
N TYR A 155 -11.29 -15.93 -34.04
CA TYR A 155 -11.56 -15.08 -32.89
C TYR A 155 -10.85 -13.73 -33.07
N SER A 156 -11.61 -12.66 -32.87
CA SER A 156 -11.10 -11.29 -32.90
C SER A 156 -11.81 -10.46 -31.84
N ILE A 157 -11.09 -9.51 -31.26
CA ILE A 157 -11.61 -8.62 -30.21
C ILE A 157 -11.79 -7.23 -30.81
N LYS A 158 -12.96 -6.63 -30.57
CA LYS A 158 -13.21 -5.22 -30.83
C LYS A 158 -13.09 -4.45 -29.52
N ALA A 159 -12.08 -3.58 -29.44
CA ALA A 159 -11.84 -2.77 -28.25
C ALA A 159 -12.01 -1.29 -28.56
N SER A 160 -12.80 -0.58 -27.76
CA SER A 160 -13.08 0.85 -27.88
C SER A 160 -12.57 1.58 -26.64
N LEU A 161 -11.88 2.71 -26.83
CA LEU A 161 -11.43 3.62 -25.78
C LEU A 161 -11.83 5.05 -26.16
N CYS A 162 -12.66 5.68 -25.34
CA CYS A 162 -12.94 7.11 -25.42
C CYS A 162 -12.34 7.83 -24.21
N CYS A 163 -11.45 8.78 -24.44
CA CYS A 163 -10.73 9.52 -23.42
C CYS A 163 -10.29 10.91 -23.93
N GLU A 164 -9.72 11.73 -23.05
CA GLU A 164 -9.01 12.94 -23.46
C GLU A 164 -7.76 12.59 -24.28
N TYR A 165 -7.49 13.42 -25.29
CA TYR A 165 -6.32 13.34 -26.13
C TYR A 165 -5.05 13.58 -25.32
N LYS A 166 -4.08 12.68 -25.49
CA LYS A 166 -2.78 12.72 -24.83
C LYS A 166 -1.68 12.47 -25.85
N PRO A 167 -0.58 13.27 -25.86
CA PRO A 167 0.59 12.97 -26.67
C PRO A 167 1.11 11.56 -26.35
N GLY A 168 1.44 10.78 -27.38
CA GLY A 168 1.96 9.42 -27.21
C GLY A 168 0.91 8.32 -26.98
N LEU A 169 -0.36 8.65 -26.74
CA LEU A 169 -1.39 7.66 -26.38
C LEU A 169 -1.50 6.49 -27.37
N LEU A 170 -1.48 6.77 -28.68
CA LEU A 170 -1.58 5.72 -29.69
C LEU A 170 -0.36 4.78 -29.68
N SER A 171 0.82 5.32 -29.40
CA SER A 171 2.05 4.54 -29.23
C SER A 171 1.95 3.66 -27.98
N ASP A 172 1.45 4.21 -26.88
CA ASP A 172 1.28 3.52 -25.61
C ASP A 172 0.25 2.38 -25.71
N ILE A 173 -0.88 2.63 -26.38
CA ILE A 173 -1.90 1.61 -26.63
C ILE A 173 -1.30 0.48 -27.49
N ARG A 174 -0.59 0.82 -28.56
CA ARG A 174 0.06 -0.17 -29.42
C ARG A 174 1.04 -1.02 -28.61
N GLN A 175 1.91 -0.39 -27.82
CA GLN A 175 2.92 -1.10 -27.02
C GLN A 175 2.26 -2.02 -25.97
N ALA A 176 1.17 -1.56 -25.34
CA ALA A 176 0.42 -2.38 -24.39
C ALA A 176 -0.23 -3.61 -25.05
N LEU A 177 -0.75 -3.46 -26.27
CA LEU A 177 -1.32 -4.58 -27.03
C LEU A 177 -0.22 -5.53 -27.55
N ASP A 178 0.90 -5.01 -28.06
CA ASP A 178 2.04 -5.80 -28.51
C ASP A 178 2.61 -6.66 -27.35
N ALA A 179 2.68 -6.11 -26.12
CA ALA A 179 3.12 -6.86 -24.94
C ALA A 179 2.20 -8.06 -24.62
N LEU A 180 0.90 -7.94 -24.93
CA LEU A 180 -0.06 -9.03 -24.80
C LEU A 180 0.00 -10.04 -25.96
N HIS A 181 0.98 -9.92 -26.85
CA HIS A 181 1.10 -10.71 -28.08
C HIS A 181 -0.15 -10.56 -28.97
N LEU A 182 -0.71 -9.35 -28.99
CA LEU A 182 -1.88 -9.01 -29.78
C LEU A 182 -1.49 -8.10 -30.94
N MET A 183 -2.09 -8.32 -32.11
CA MET A 183 -1.88 -7.54 -33.32
C MET A 183 -3.13 -6.72 -33.65
N ILE A 184 -2.93 -5.42 -33.88
CA ILE A 184 -4.00 -4.52 -34.35
C ILE A 184 -4.19 -4.73 -35.86
N MET A 185 -5.37 -5.22 -36.25
CA MET A 185 -5.74 -5.43 -37.65
C MET A 185 -6.44 -4.23 -38.26
N LYS A 186 -7.19 -3.49 -37.44
CA LYS A 186 -7.89 -2.27 -37.85
C LYS A 186 -7.90 -1.28 -36.70
N ALA A 187 -7.75 0.01 -37.01
CA ALA A 187 -7.92 1.09 -36.06
C ALA A 187 -8.77 2.20 -36.69
N ASP A 188 -9.89 2.53 -36.06
CA ASP A 188 -10.75 3.66 -36.42
C ASP A 188 -10.62 4.72 -35.31
N ILE A 189 -10.23 5.94 -35.67
CA ILE A 189 -9.95 7.03 -34.71
C ILE A 189 -10.83 8.23 -35.06
N ALA A 190 -11.46 8.80 -34.03
CA ALA A 190 -12.22 10.04 -34.14
C ALA A 190 -11.83 11.01 -33.03
N THR A 191 -11.84 12.30 -33.34
CA THR A 191 -11.47 13.39 -32.41
C THR A 191 -12.54 14.47 -32.43
N LEU A 192 -12.86 15.01 -31.26
CA LEU A 192 -13.76 16.14 -31.09
C LEU A 192 -13.27 17.00 -29.93
N GLY A 193 -12.76 18.19 -30.23
CA GLY A 193 -12.11 19.04 -29.23
C GLY A 193 -10.85 18.37 -28.67
N ASP A 194 -10.78 18.28 -27.35
CA ASP A 194 -9.74 17.58 -26.59
C ASP A 194 -10.07 16.09 -26.36
N ARG A 195 -11.18 15.57 -26.89
CA ARG A 195 -11.59 14.17 -26.73
C ARG A 195 -11.22 13.36 -27.97
N MET A 196 -10.85 12.11 -27.74
CA MET A 196 -10.63 11.12 -28.79
C MET A 196 -11.35 9.81 -28.48
N LYS A 197 -11.75 9.13 -29.54
CA LYS A 197 -12.31 7.78 -29.51
C LYS A 197 -11.51 6.90 -30.46
N ASN A 198 -10.96 5.83 -29.93
CA ASN A 198 -10.18 4.85 -30.65
C ASN A 198 -10.93 3.52 -30.62
N VAL A 199 -11.13 2.91 -31.78
CA VAL A 199 -11.70 1.56 -31.89
C VAL A 199 -10.72 0.69 -32.64
N PHE A 200 -10.28 -0.37 -31.99
CA PHE A 200 -9.32 -1.35 -32.52
C PHE A 200 -10.03 -2.67 -32.78
N VAL A 201 -9.70 -3.31 -33.89
CA VAL A 201 -9.96 -4.73 -34.11
C VAL A 201 -8.63 -5.45 -33.98
N ILE A 202 -8.57 -6.38 -33.03
CA ILE A 202 -7.34 -6.96 -32.52
C ILE A 202 -7.43 -8.49 -32.63
N ILE A 203 -6.34 -9.13 -33.03
CA ILE A 203 -6.19 -10.60 -33.04
C ILE A 203 -5.01 -11.01 -32.17
N SER A 204 -4.99 -12.25 -31.67
CA SER A 204 -3.82 -12.79 -30.98
C SER A 204 -2.85 -13.39 -31.98
N CYS A 205 -1.55 -13.19 -31.75
CA CYS A 205 -0.45 -13.74 -32.54
C CYS A 205 -0.15 -15.21 -32.22
N GLU A 206 -0.77 -15.79 -31.18
CA GLU A 206 -0.56 -17.17 -30.78
C GLU A 206 -1.56 -18.13 -31.45
N GLU A 207 -1.05 -19.13 -32.16
CA GLU A 207 -1.84 -20.19 -32.79
C GLU A 207 -2.26 -21.27 -31.78
N GLN A 208 -3.02 -20.97 -30.70
CA GLN A 208 -3.57 -22.04 -29.84
C GLN A 208 -5.00 -21.77 -29.31
N ASN A 209 -5.79 -22.86 -29.33
CA ASN A 209 -7.13 -23.12 -28.78
C ASN A 209 -8.02 -21.93 -28.39
N PHE A 210 -8.39 -21.12 -29.38
CA PHE A 210 -9.53 -20.20 -29.24
C PHE A 210 -10.87 -20.91 -29.03
N GLU A 211 -10.98 -22.23 -28.98
CA GLU A 211 -12.25 -22.90 -28.62
C GLU A 211 -12.53 -22.88 -27.10
N ASP A 212 -11.55 -22.49 -26.28
CA ASP A 212 -11.70 -22.33 -24.84
C ASP A 212 -12.34 -20.97 -24.50
N ALA A 213 -13.56 -21.01 -23.96
CA ALA A 213 -14.30 -19.84 -23.51
C ALA A 213 -13.64 -19.11 -22.32
N GLU A 214 -12.94 -19.84 -21.43
CA GLU A 214 -12.22 -19.22 -20.31
C GLU A 214 -11.04 -18.39 -20.82
N TYR A 215 -10.33 -18.88 -21.84
CA TYR A 215 -9.22 -18.15 -22.48
C TYR A 215 -9.70 -16.89 -23.20
N ARG A 216 -10.84 -16.96 -23.92
CA ARG A 216 -11.45 -15.78 -24.58
C ARG A 216 -11.83 -14.70 -23.56
N GLN A 217 -12.48 -15.12 -22.47
CA GLN A 217 -12.90 -14.22 -21.40
C GLN A 217 -11.71 -13.59 -20.69
N PHE A 218 -10.65 -14.37 -20.44
CA PHE A 218 -9.40 -13.88 -19.89
C PHE A 218 -8.78 -12.82 -20.79
N LEU A 219 -8.63 -13.11 -22.09
CA LEU A 219 -8.01 -12.20 -23.05
C LEU A 219 -8.80 -10.89 -23.22
N ALA A 220 -10.13 -10.95 -23.24
CA ALA A 220 -10.98 -9.76 -23.25
C ALA A 220 -10.81 -8.93 -21.96
N GLY A 221 -10.76 -9.59 -20.80
CA GLY A 221 -10.48 -8.94 -19.51
C GLY A 221 -9.11 -8.26 -19.47
N SER A 222 -8.09 -8.91 -20.05
CA SER A 222 -6.73 -8.41 -20.21
C SER A 222 -6.67 -7.12 -21.04
N VAL A 223 -7.32 -7.11 -22.21
CA VAL A 223 -7.40 -5.92 -23.07
C VAL A 223 -8.15 -4.79 -22.37
N HIS A 224 -9.27 -5.11 -21.70
CA HIS A 224 -10.06 -4.12 -20.97
C HIS A 224 -9.22 -3.46 -19.87
N GLN A 225 -8.47 -4.26 -19.10
CA GLN A 225 -7.63 -3.74 -18.03
C GLN A 225 -6.48 -2.89 -18.56
N ALA A 226 -5.83 -3.31 -19.66
CA ALA A 226 -4.78 -2.51 -20.30
C ALA A 226 -5.30 -1.14 -20.76
N LEU A 227 -6.48 -1.10 -21.40
CA LEU A 227 -7.09 0.16 -21.84
C LEU A 227 -7.54 1.05 -20.68
N ARG A 228 -7.98 0.43 -19.57
CA ARG A 228 -8.42 1.15 -18.35
C ARG A 228 -7.33 2.00 -17.74
N CYS A 229 -6.07 1.60 -17.89
CA CYS A 229 -4.94 2.37 -17.43
C CYS A 229 -4.82 3.74 -18.14
N PHE A 230 -5.23 3.87 -19.41
CA PHE A 230 -5.14 5.15 -20.11
C PHE A 230 -6.20 6.17 -19.70
N VAL A 231 -7.28 5.72 -19.07
CA VAL A 231 -8.37 6.56 -18.56
C VAL A 231 -8.05 7.06 -17.14
N LEU A 232 -7.59 6.19 -16.25
CA LEU A 232 -7.49 6.49 -14.82
C LEU A 232 -6.34 7.42 -14.41
N PHE A 233 -5.39 7.71 -15.31
CA PHE A 233 -4.17 8.43 -14.97
C PHE A 233 -3.96 9.67 -15.88
N PRO A 234 -4.00 10.91 -15.32
CA PRO A 234 -3.59 12.13 -16.02
C PRO A 234 -2.07 12.17 -16.23
N VAL A 235 -1.63 12.72 -17.37
CA VAL A 235 -0.24 12.63 -17.85
C VAL A 235 0.73 13.62 -17.17
N ALA A 236 0.30 14.32 -16.12
CA ALA A 236 1.20 15.18 -15.34
C ALA A 236 2.39 14.44 -14.69
N LEU A 237 2.43 13.11 -14.77
CA LEU A 237 3.53 12.26 -14.30
C LEU A 237 4.48 11.73 -15.40
N PHE A 238 4.25 12.00 -16.70
CA PHE A 238 5.08 11.44 -17.78
C PHE A 238 6.10 12.41 -18.39
N HIS A 239 6.08 13.69 -18.02
CA HIS A 239 7.13 14.66 -18.37
C HIS A 239 7.54 15.50 -17.16
N THR A 240 8.47 14.98 -16.36
CA THR A 240 9.35 15.81 -15.54
C THR A 240 10.80 15.45 -15.82
N THR A 241 11.29 15.82 -17.00
CA THR A 241 12.69 16.22 -17.12
C THR A 241 12.78 17.69 -16.77
N THR A 242 13.39 17.95 -15.61
CA THR A 242 14.12 19.19 -15.28
C THR A 242 13.29 20.48 -15.23
N THR A 243 12.71 20.80 -14.07
CA THR A 243 12.91 22.12 -13.40
C THR A 243 12.24 22.15 -12.02
N GLN A 244 13.02 22.49 -11.00
CA GLN A 244 12.53 22.85 -9.66
C GLN A 244 11.67 24.11 -9.74
N HIS A 245 10.39 24.05 -9.34
CA HIS A 245 9.83 25.03 -8.41
C HIS A 245 8.48 24.60 -7.81
N ASN A 246 8.32 24.95 -6.53
CA ASN A 246 7.16 24.77 -5.67
C ASN A 246 5.85 25.22 -6.33
N ASN A 247 4.82 24.37 -6.29
CA ASN A 247 3.45 24.76 -5.94
C ASN A 247 2.57 23.54 -5.62
N THR A 248 1.93 23.60 -4.46
CA THR A 248 1.01 22.61 -3.90
C THR A 248 -0.32 22.64 -4.67
N MET A 249 -0.68 21.57 -5.37
CA MET A 249 -2.05 21.36 -5.89
C MET A 249 -2.73 20.22 -5.11
N ALA A 250 -3.86 20.52 -4.50
CA ALA A 250 -4.72 19.57 -3.83
C ALA A 250 -5.49 18.73 -4.86
N LEU A 251 -5.26 17.41 -4.89
CA LEU A 251 -6.01 16.44 -5.68
C LEU A 251 -7.13 15.83 -4.83
N SER A 252 -8.36 15.85 -5.36
CA SER A 252 -9.55 15.25 -4.76
C SER A 252 -9.49 13.71 -4.78
N SER A 253 -9.98 13.09 -3.70
CA SER A 253 -9.65 11.75 -3.22
C SER A 253 -10.47 10.59 -3.81
N SER A 254 -11.03 10.71 -5.02
CA SER A 254 -12.05 9.78 -5.52
C SER A 254 -11.54 8.46 -6.16
N PRO A 255 -10.46 8.41 -6.97
CA PRO A 255 -10.11 7.18 -7.70
C PRO A 255 -9.41 6.11 -6.84
N LEU A 256 -8.79 6.51 -5.72
CA LEU A 256 -7.96 5.64 -4.87
C LEU A 256 -8.78 4.71 -3.96
N GLN A 257 -10.06 5.00 -3.74
CA GLN A 257 -10.91 4.19 -2.86
C GLN A 257 -11.26 2.82 -3.46
N ASN A 258 -11.37 2.70 -4.79
CA ASN A 258 -11.72 1.44 -5.47
C ASN A 258 -10.55 0.43 -5.58
N LEU A 259 -9.30 0.88 -5.45
CA LEU A 259 -8.15 -0.03 -5.34
C LEU A 259 -8.05 -0.64 -3.93
N SER A 260 -8.51 0.07 -2.91
CA SER A 260 -8.45 -0.41 -1.51
C SER A 260 -9.40 -1.57 -1.24
N SER A 261 -10.56 -1.64 -1.90
CA SER A 261 -11.53 -2.73 -1.75
C SER A 261 -11.07 -4.04 -2.41
N LEU A 262 -10.28 -3.96 -3.50
CA LEU A 262 -9.73 -5.12 -4.21
C LEU A 262 -8.56 -5.79 -3.47
N ILE A 263 -7.86 -5.08 -2.60
CA ILE A 263 -6.71 -5.60 -1.83
C ILE A 263 -7.16 -6.31 -0.53
N PHE A 264 -8.36 -5.97 -0.02
CA PHE A 264 -8.81 -6.38 1.32
C PHE A 264 -10.11 -7.22 1.36
N ALA A 265 -10.67 -7.60 0.22
CA ALA A 265 -11.86 -8.47 0.17
C ALA A 265 -11.52 -9.94 0.51
N ASN A 266 -11.06 -10.22 1.74
CA ASN A 266 -11.21 -11.53 2.38
C ASN A 266 -10.88 -11.50 3.90
N SER A 267 -11.45 -10.55 4.62
CA SER A 267 -11.42 -10.54 6.10
C SER A 267 -12.81 -10.36 6.67
N ASN A 268 -13.69 -11.36 6.51
CA ASN A 268 -14.94 -11.44 7.28
C ASN A 268 -15.24 -12.90 7.61
N ALA A 269 -14.79 -13.35 8.78
CA ALA A 269 -15.36 -14.49 9.50
C ALA A 269 -15.63 -14.04 10.94
N PRO A 270 -16.84 -14.24 11.50
CA PRO A 270 -17.19 -13.71 12.82
C PRO A 270 -16.88 -14.74 13.91
N ILE A 271 -16.11 -14.36 14.95
CA ILE A 271 -16.07 -15.11 16.22
C ILE A 271 -16.06 -14.13 17.39
N MET A 272 -16.91 -14.43 18.38
CA MET A 272 -17.31 -13.61 19.54
C MET A 272 -16.15 -13.13 20.42
N ALA A 273 -16.22 -11.86 20.84
CA ALA A 273 -15.32 -11.25 21.82
C ALA A 273 -15.83 -11.43 23.27
N MET A 274 -14.90 -11.55 24.22
CA MET A 274 -15.14 -11.38 25.67
C MET A 274 -14.21 -10.31 26.26
N PRO A 275 -14.60 -9.63 27.37
CA PRO A 275 -14.03 -8.35 27.77
C PRO A 275 -12.76 -8.46 28.65
N PRO A 276 -11.97 -7.38 28.79
CA PRO A 276 -10.63 -7.42 29.35
C PRO A 276 -10.60 -7.20 30.87
N THR A 277 -9.62 -7.82 31.54
CA THR A 277 -9.20 -7.47 32.92
C THR A 277 -7.75 -6.97 32.94
N THR A 278 -7.55 -5.92 33.73
CA THR A 278 -6.34 -5.11 33.90
C THR A 278 -5.33 -5.73 34.88
N ALA A 279 -4.02 -5.68 34.59
CA ALA A 279 -2.94 -5.25 35.51
C ALA A 279 -1.51 -5.50 34.95
N SER A 280 -0.51 -4.92 35.63
CA SER A 280 0.75 -4.35 35.17
C SER A 280 2.02 -5.24 35.13
N ARG A 281 2.90 -4.91 34.16
CA ARG A 281 4.38 -4.82 34.18
C ARG A 281 5.19 -5.87 34.99
N HIS A 282 5.71 -6.87 34.27
CA HIS A 282 7.12 -7.26 34.24
C HIS A 282 7.36 -8.01 32.90
N ARG A 283 8.36 -7.60 32.10
CA ARG A 283 8.66 -8.20 30.78
C ARG A 283 9.34 -9.56 30.97
N ASN A 284 8.54 -10.61 31.13
CA ASN A 284 8.94 -11.99 30.88
C ASN A 284 8.49 -12.37 29.46
N TRP A 285 9.35 -13.08 28.71
CA TRP A 285 9.07 -13.62 27.38
C TRP A 285 8.08 -14.81 27.46
N ALA A 286 6.93 -14.61 28.10
CA ALA A 286 5.90 -15.63 28.22
C ALA A 286 5.16 -15.76 26.88
N VAL A 287 5.68 -16.64 26.03
CA VAL A 287 4.86 -17.31 25.02
C VAL A 287 3.80 -18.11 25.80
N HIS A 288 2.52 -17.90 25.49
CA HIS A 288 1.48 -18.87 25.83
C HIS A 288 1.70 -20.14 25.01
N VAL A 289 2.58 -21.02 25.49
CA VAL A 289 2.45 -22.46 25.28
C VAL A 289 2.32 -23.05 26.67
N ALA A 290 1.11 -23.52 26.97
CA ALA A 290 0.83 -24.22 28.21
C ALA A 290 1.83 -25.37 28.41
N ALA A 291 2.31 -25.52 29.64
CA ALA A 291 2.95 -26.76 30.10
C ALA A 291 2.02 -27.96 29.80
N PRO A 292 2.58 -29.17 29.63
CA PRO A 292 1.90 -30.29 29.00
C PRO A 292 0.91 -30.92 29.97
N ASP A 293 -0.25 -30.30 30.13
CA ASP A 293 -1.44 -30.95 30.64
C ASP A 293 -2.65 -30.22 30.04
N THR A 294 -3.55 -30.99 29.44
CA THR A 294 -4.78 -30.60 28.72
C THR A 294 -4.61 -30.02 27.31
N THR A 295 -4.88 -30.90 26.33
CA THR A 295 -5.42 -30.66 24.97
C THR A 295 -5.66 -29.20 24.61
N THR A 296 -4.59 -28.50 24.21
CA THR A 296 -4.66 -27.24 23.49
C THR A 296 -4.18 -27.53 22.08
N THR A 297 -5.09 -27.49 21.12
CA THR A 297 -4.80 -27.67 19.70
C THR A 297 -3.69 -26.70 19.27
N VAL A 298 -2.53 -27.23 18.89
CA VAL A 298 -1.53 -26.51 18.09
C VAL A 298 -2.29 -25.97 16.88
N THR A 299 -2.43 -24.65 16.76
CA THR A 299 -2.94 -24.03 15.55
C THR A 299 -1.93 -24.29 14.44
N SER A 300 -2.05 -25.43 13.76
CA SER A 300 -1.25 -25.76 12.59
C SER A 300 -1.59 -24.78 11.47
N TYR A 301 -0.62 -24.01 11.00
CA TYR A 301 -0.79 -23.18 9.81
C TYR A 301 -1.14 -24.05 8.60
N GLU A 302 -2.05 -23.57 7.76
CA GLU A 302 -2.59 -24.36 6.66
C GLU A 302 -1.61 -24.41 5.47
N TYR A 303 -1.23 -25.64 5.10
CA TYR A 303 -0.49 -25.90 3.87
C TYR A 303 -1.46 -25.94 2.69
N GLY A 304 -1.04 -25.35 1.57
CA GLY A 304 -1.74 -25.46 0.31
C GLY A 304 -1.54 -26.83 -0.34
N ASN A 305 -2.43 -27.17 -1.28
CA ASN A 305 -2.42 -28.48 -1.96
C ASN A 305 -1.48 -28.56 -3.17
N LEU A 306 -0.82 -27.44 -3.53
CA LEU A 306 0.08 -27.38 -4.66
C LEU A 306 1.54 -27.45 -4.20
N ALA A 307 2.43 -27.93 -5.08
CA ALA A 307 3.87 -27.85 -4.84
C ALA A 307 4.37 -26.39 -4.77
N ARG A 308 3.76 -25.51 -5.56
CA ARG A 308 4.04 -24.08 -5.65
C ARG A 308 2.81 -23.31 -6.14
N PRO A 309 2.76 -21.98 -5.99
CA PRO A 309 1.61 -21.19 -6.46
C PRO A 309 1.41 -21.27 -7.99
N LYS A 310 0.15 -21.30 -8.45
CA LYS A 310 -0.21 -21.50 -9.88
C LYS A 310 0.29 -20.38 -10.82
N TRP A 311 0.69 -19.25 -10.26
CA TRP A 311 1.12 -18.05 -10.98
C TRP A 311 2.64 -17.99 -11.19
N THR A 312 3.39 -19.02 -10.76
CA THR A 312 4.84 -19.14 -10.98
C THR A 312 5.16 -19.91 -12.26
N GLY A 313 6.31 -19.64 -12.89
CA GLY A 313 6.74 -20.33 -14.11
C GLY A 313 6.08 -19.81 -15.40
N GLU A 314 5.89 -20.69 -16.38
CA GLU A 314 5.42 -20.36 -17.75
C GLU A 314 3.89 -20.48 -17.94
N THR A 315 3.09 -20.31 -16.89
CA THR A 315 1.62 -20.35 -17.00
C THR A 315 1.07 -19.13 -17.76
N HIS A 316 -0.10 -19.26 -18.41
CA HIS A 316 -0.74 -18.16 -19.16
C HIS A 316 -0.89 -16.88 -18.32
N LEU A 317 -1.26 -17.04 -17.05
CA LEU A 317 -1.40 -15.97 -16.08
C LEU A 317 -0.06 -15.30 -15.74
N SER A 318 1.01 -16.08 -15.60
CA SER A 318 2.38 -15.57 -15.38
C SER A 318 2.90 -14.77 -16.58
N ARG A 319 2.65 -15.26 -17.80
CA ARG A 319 3.04 -14.58 -19.06
C ARG A 319 2.32 -13.24 -19.21
N PHE A 320 1.02 -13.21 -18.93
CA PHE A 320 0.22 -11.98 -18.94
C PHE A 320 0.75 -10.92 -17.96
N VAL A 321 1.12 -11.33 -16.75
CA VAL A 321 1.66 -10.40 -15.76
C VAL A 321 3.05 -9.90 -16.14
N ARG A 322 3.91 -10.77 -16.69
CA ARG A 322 5.20 -10.33 -17.26
C ARG A 322 5.01 -9.30 -18.37
N ALA A 323 4.03 -9.50 -19.25
CA ALA A 323 3.68 -8.52 -20.27
C ALA A 323 3.29 -7.16 -19.69
N ILE A 324 2.40 -7.13 -18.68
CA ILE A 324 2.01 -5.88 -17.99
C ILE A 324 3.22 -5.19 -17.36
N ILE A 325 4.09 -5.93 -16.67
CA ILE A 325 5.28 -5.39 -16.00
C ILE A 325 6.30 -4.84 -17.01
N SER A 326 6.43 -5.48 -18.17
CA SER A 326 7.39 -5.06 -19.21
C SER A 326 7.06 -3.70 -19.85
N PHE A 327 5.81 -3.23 -19.72
CA PHE A 327 5.39 -1.93 -20.23
C PHE A 327 5.73 -0.80 -19.23
N LYS A 328 6.93 -0.21 -19.37
CA LYS A 328 7.51 0.79 -18.44
C LYS A 328 6.56 1.93 -18.02
N PRO A 329 5.81 2.60 -18.92
CA PRO A 329 4.90 3.69 -18.52
C PRO A 329 3.80 3.22 -17.56
N LEU A 330 3.20 2.05 -17.84
CA LEU A 330 2.21 1.44 -16.96
C LEU A 330 2.82 0.96 -15.64
N TYR A 331 4.00 0.33 -15.74
CA TYR A 331 4.75 -0.14 -14.59
C TYR A 331 5.05 0.99 -13.60
N SER A 332 5.57 2.13 -14.06
CA SER A 332 5.88 3.29 -13.21
C SER A 332 4.65 3.85 -12.50
N VAL A 333 3.49 3.88 -13.18
CA VAL A 333 2.24 4.36 -12.57
C VAL A 333 1.67 3.36 -11.57
N LEU A 334 1.65 2.06 -11.90
CA LEU A 334 1.22 1.00 -10.98
C LEU A 334 2.08 1.00 -9.72
N LYS A 335 3.40 1.15 -9.89
CA LYS A 335 4.38 1.23 -8.81
C LYS A 335 4.13 2.44 -7.89
N PHE A 336 3.92 3.63 -8.45
CA PHE A 336 3.62 4.83 -7.66
C PHE A 336 2.29 4.70 -6.90
N GLY A 337 1.24 4.23 -7.58
CA GLY A 337 -0.08 4.02 -6.98
C GLY A 337 -0.03 2.96 -5.87
N ALA A 338 0.66 1.86 -6.10
CA ALA A 338 0.87 0.80 -5.13
C ALA A 338 1.57 1.31 -3.87
N ARG A 339 2.64 2.10 -4.04
CA ARG A 339 3.36 2.68 -2.90
C ARG A 339 2.47 3.61 -2.07
N GLN A 340 1.68 4.48 -2.69
CA GLN A 340 0.74 5.34 -1.95
C GLN A 340 -0.35 4.53 -1.21
N VAL A 341 -0.83 3.44 -1.82
CA VAL A 341 -1.78 2.54 -1.19
C VAL A 341 -1.15 1.81 0.00
N LEU A 342 0.09 1.31 -0.13
CA LEU A 342 0.82 0.68 0.96
C LEU A 342 0.99 1.64 2.15
N ILE A 343 1.48 2.85 1.89
CA ILE A 343 1.70 3.87 2.94
C ILE A 343 0.37 4.23 3.63
N SER A 344 -0.66 4.56 2.86
CA SER A 344 -1.96 4.95 3.43
C SER A 344 -2.64 3.80 4.19
N THR A 345 -2.43 2.56 3.76
CA THR A 345 -2.92 1.37 4.45
C THR A 345 -2.17 1.15 5.76
N ALA A 346 -0.85 1.34 5.78
CA ALA A 346 -0.04 1.25 6.99
C ALA A 346 -0.53 2.26 8.04
N GLU A 347 -0.74 3.51 7.63
CA GLU A 347 -1.23 4.58 8.51
C GLU A 347 -2.63 4.28 9.06
N LYS A 348 -3.53 3.72 8.23
CA LYS A 348 -4.84 3.23 8.70
C LYS A 348 -4.75 2.09 9.72
N ASN A 349 -3.66 1.32 9.70
CA ASN A 349 -3.38 0.24 10.63
C ASN A 349 -2.47 0.68 11.79
N ASN A 350 -2.43 1.98 12.11
CA ASN A 350 -1.64 2.56 13.20
C ASN A 350 -0.12 2.38 13.05
N ILE A 351 0.39 2.32 11.81
CA ILE A 351 1.82 2.39 11.51
C ILE A 351 2.07 3.78 10.90
N PRO A 352 2.65 4.75 11.65
CA PRO A 352 2.79 6.13 11.18
C PRO A 352 3.95 6.26 10.18
N TRP A 353 3.79 5.64 9.00
CA TRP A 353 4.85 5.43 8.02
C TRP A 353 5.59 6.71 7.65
N ARG A 354 4.88 7.77 7.28
CA ARG A 354 5.50 9.04 6.87
C ARG A 354 6.24 9.73 8.01
N GLU A 355 5.72 9.62 9.23
CA GLU A 355 6.36 10.20 10.41
C GLU A 355 7.65 9.45 10.77
N MET A 356 7.61 8.11 10.76
CA MET A 356 8.79 7.28 11.00
C MET A 356 9.90 7.53 9.98
N ALA A 357 9.53 7.58 8.68
CA ALA A 357 10.49 7.88 7.62
C ALA A 357 11.08 9.29 7.78
N LYS A 358 10.23 10.28 8.09
CA LYS A 358 10.66 11.66 8.35
C LYS A 358 11.62 11.73 9.54
N GLU A 359 11.35 11.02 10.63
CA GLU A 359 12.23 10.99 11.81
C GLU A 359 13.64 10.51 11.44
N VAL A 360 13.75 9.46 10.61
CA VAL A 360 15.05 8.98 10.13
C VAL A 360 15.72 10.03 9.24
N LEU A 361 15.00 10.59 8.26
CA LEU A 361 15.54 11.55 7.31
C LEU A 361 15.95 12.89 7.93
N GLU A 362 15.32 13.30 9.03
CA GLU A 362 15.66 14.51 9.78
C GLU A 362 16.65 14.25 10.93
N SER A 363 17.09 13.00 11.11
CA SER A 363 18.06 12.63 12.13
C SER A 363 19.52 12.82 11.67
N GLU A 364 20.44 12.51 12.58
CA GLU A 364 21.88 12.46 12.29
C GLU A 364 22.35 11.17 11.61
N VAL A 365 21.44 10.35 11.06
CA VAL A 365 21.76 9.07 10.39
C VAL A 365 22.87 9.19 9.34
N TYR A 366 22.95 10.33 8.65
CA TYR A 366 23.96 10.61 7.63
C TYR A 366 25.40 10.53 8.15
N LYS A 367 25.63 10.78 9.45
CA LYS A 367 26.95 10.69 10.08
C LYS A 367 27.45 9.25 10.22
N GLU A 368 26.54 8.28 10.21
CA GLU A 368 26.88 6.86 10.34
C GLU A 368 27.46 6.29 9.03
N LEU A 369 27.09 6.87 7.89
CA LEU A 369 27.44 6.36 6.57
C LEU A 369 28.94 6.17 6.38
N ASP A 370 29.75 7.20 6.68
CA ASP A 370 31.20 7.15 6.49
C ASP A 370 31.88 6.06 7.33
N SER A 371 31.33 5.76 8.50
CA SER A 371 31.85 4.71 9.40
C SER A 371 31.45 3.29 8.99
N ILE A 372 30.38 3.15 8.21
CA ILE A 372 29.77 1.88 7.83
C ILE A 372 30.17 1.46 6.42
N GLN A 373 30.28 2.43 5.51
CA GLN A 373 30.45 2.14 4.09
C GLN A 373 31.83 1.55 3.79
N ASN A 374 31.83 0.35 3.22
CA ASN A 374 32.98 -0.19 2.51
C ASN A 374 32.94 0.19 1.02
N ASN A 375 33.85 1.09 0.60
CA ASN A 375 33.97 1.55 -0.79
C ASN A 375 34.51 0.48 -1.76
N SER A 376 34.94 -0.69 -1.26
CA SER A 376 35.43 -1.79 -2.08
C SER A 376 34.32 -2.78 -2.47
N VAL A 377 33.08 -2.58 -2.00
CA VAL A 377 31.94 -3.44 -2.31
C VAL A 377 31.58 -3.29 -3.79
N VAL A 378 31.55 -4.41 -4.50
CA VAL A 378 31.03 -4.48 -5.86
C VAL A 378 29.60 -4.99 -5.82
N TYR A 379 28.65 -4.13 -6.16
CA TYR A 379 27.24 -4.47 -6.19
C TYR A 379 26.94 -5.46 -7.32
N PRO A 380 26.23 -6.57 -7.06
CA PRO A 380 25.76 -7.42 -8.13
C PRO A 380 24.70 -6.67 -8.96
N ASP A 381 24.72 -6.91 -10.27
CA ASP A 381 23.78 -6.38 -11.26
C ASP A 381 22.31 -6.55 -10.84
N TYR A 382 21.96 -7.69 -10.25
CA TYR A 382 20.60 -7.96 -9.83
C TYR A 382 20.13 -6.99 -8.73
N TYR A 383 21.03 -6.52 -7.86
CA TYR A 383 20.73 -5.62 -6.73
C TYR A 383 20.60 -4.15 -7.15
N LEU A 384 21.15 -3.79 -8.32
CA LEU A 384 21.03 -2.44 -8.90
C LEU A 384 19.69 -2.22 -9.61
N ASN A 385 18.84 -3.25 -9.70
CA ASN A 385 17.51 -3.12 -10.27
C ASN A 385 16.56 -2.35 -9.33
N PRO A 386 15.49 -1.74 -9.86
CA PRO A 386 14.42 -1.21 -9.04
C PRO A 386 13.75 -2.33 -8.20
N PHE A 387 13.62 -2.11 -6.89
CA PHE A 387 12.98 -3.02 -5.93
C PHE A 387 11.92 -2.29 -5.10
N HIS A 388 10.94 -3.01 -4.55
CA HIS A 388 10.05 -2.53 -3.47
C HIS A 388 9.34 -1.21 -3.75
N ALA A 389 9.04 -0.94 -5.01
CA ALA A 389 8.47 0.32 -5.47
C ALA A 389 9.39 1.56 -5.38
N TYR A 390 10.71 1.39 -5.29
CA TYR A 390 11.74 2.45 -5.40
C TYR A 390 12.40 2.42 -6.79
N ASP A 391 12.51 3.57 -7.46
CA ASP A 391 13.10 3.66 -8.81
C ASP A 391 14.61 3.42 -8.83
N GLU A 392 15.29 3.80 -7.75
CA GLU A 392 16.73 3.65 -7.56
C GLU A 392 17.10 2.41 -6.71
N GLY A 393 16.11 1.55 -6.41
CA GLY A 393 16.31 0.35 -5.60
C GLY A 393 16.64 0.65 -4.12
N ASN A 394 17.39 -0.26 -3.50
CA ASN A 394 17.68 -0.23 -2.06
C ASN A 394 18.87 0.69 -1.67
N LEU A 395 19.54 1.30 -2.65
CA LEU A 395 20.71 2.17 -2.44
C LEU A 395 20.33 3.64 -2.27
N THR A 396 19.31 3.91 -1.44
CA THR A 396 18.82 5.28 -1.19
C THR A 396 18.44 5.51 0.27
N TRP A 397 18.52 6.77 0.71
CA TRP A 397 18.02 7.19 2.02
C TRP A 397 16.51 7.01 2.16
N GLN A 398 15.76 7.20 1.08
CA GLN A 398 14.31 7.03 1.11
C GLN A 398 13.92 5.57 1.38
N ALA A 399 14.53 4.60 0.68
CA ALA A 399 14.32 3.19 0.96
C ALA A 399 14.72 2.85 2.41
N ALA A 400 15.85 3.38 2.87
CA ALA A 400 16.35 3.12 4.23
C ALA A 400 15.42 3.66 5.33
N ALA A 401 14.89 4.86 5.15
CA ALA A 401 13.95 5.49 6.07
C ALA A 401 12.60 4.76 6.12
N GLU A 402 12.19 4.14 5.02
CA GLU A 402 10.90 3.46 4.88
C GLU A 402 10.95 1.95 5.15
N ALA A 403 12.13 1.36 5.31
CA ALA A 403 12.31 -0.07 5.52
C ALA A 403 11.61 -0.60 6.79
N GLU A 404 11.66 0.15 7.89
CA GLU A 404 11.00 -0.25 9.15
C GLU A 404 9.47 -0.21 9.06
N PRO A 405 8.80 0.89 8.64
CA PRO A 405 7.35 0.88 8.50
C PRO A 405 6.87 -0.10 7.40
N ALA A 406 7.67 -0.37 6.37
CA ALA A 406 7.44 -1.45 5.41
C ALA A 406 7.41 -2.83 6.09
N THR A 407 8.43 -3.12 6.90
CA THR A 407 8.52 -4.35 7.68
C THR A 407 7.34 -4.50 8.63
N MET A 408 6.95 -3.45 9.33
CA MET A 408 5.78 -3.44 10.22
C MET A 408 4.48 -3.75 9.47
N SER A 409 4.33 -3.24 8.25
CA SER A 409 3.17 -3.48 7.42
C SER A 409 3.09 -4.94 6.94
N MET A 410 4.23 -5.52 6.57
CA MET A 410 4.34 -6.95 6.25
C MET A 410 3.95 -7.81 7.46
N VAL A 411 4.48 -7.50 8.64
CA VAL A 411 4.21 -8.24 9.88
C VAL A 411 2.73 -8.19 10.24
N LYS A 412 2.11 -7.01 10.18
CA LYS A 412 0.66 -6.86 10.44
C LYS A 412 -0.20 -7.62 9.43
N ARG A 413 0.27 -7.76 8.17
CA ARG A 413 -0.41 -8.56 7.13
C ARG A 413 -0.27 -10.06 7.38
N ALA A 414 0.86 -10.52 7.92
CA ALA A 414 1.09 -11.92 8.26
C ALA A 414 0.31 -12.33 9.51
N ILE A 415 0.25 -11.45 10.53
CA ILE A 415 -0.45 -11.67 11.80
C ILE A 415 -1.56 -10.61 11.98
N PRO A 416 -2.63 -10.65 11.17
CA PRO A 416 -3.68 -9.62 11.20
C PRO A 416 -4.46 -9.59 12.52
N TYR A 417 -4.58 -10.76 13.17
CA TYR A 417 -5.29 -10.96 14.43
C TYR A 417 -4.55 -10.42 15.66
N ALA A 418 -3.27 -10.06 15.55
CA ALA A 418 -2.54 -9.49 16.68
C ALA A 418 -3.11 -8.10 17.07
N PRO A 419 -3.40 -7.86 18.36
CA PRO A 419 -3.86 -6.58 18.88
C PRO A 419 -3.00 -5.37 18.51
N SER A 420 -1.68 -5.56 18.42
CA SER A 420 -0.72 -4.50 18.10
C SER A 420 0.35 -5.00 17.12
N VAL A 421 1.07 -4.06 16.49
CA VAL A 421 2.20 -4.39 15.60
C VAL A 421 3.39 -4.96 16.37
N ASP A 422 3.58 -4.53 17.62
CA ASP A 422 4.62 -5.08 18.48
C ASP A 422 4.35 -6.54 18.83
N GLU A 423 3.10 -6.87 19.17
CA GLU A 423 2.69 -8.25 19.41
C GLU A 423 2.75 -9.09 18.14
N ALA A 424 2.34 -8.53 16.99
CA ALA A 424 2.51 -9.18 15.70
C ALA A 424 3.98 -9.52 15.42
N ASN A 425 4.90 -8.60 15.70
CA ASN A 425 6.35 -8.84 15.57
C ASN A 425 6.83 -9.92 16.54
N GLN A 426 6.38 -9.89 17.80
CA GLN A 426 6.76 -10.91 18.78
C GLN A 426 6.29 -12.30 18.38
N VAL A 427 5.06 -12.44 17.86
CA VAL A 427 4.53 -13.72 17.39
C VAL A 427 5.32 -14.20 16.17
N LEU A 428 5.34 -13.38 15.10
CA LEU A 428 6.00 -13.75 13.85
C LEU A 428 7.47 -14.06 14.09
N ARG A 429 8.18 -13.21 14.85
CA ARG A 429 9.62 -13.40 15.08
C ARG A 429 9.95 -14.46 16.11
N GLY A 430 9.14 -14.58 17.15
CA GLY A 430 9.28 -15.62 18.16
C GLY A 430 9.14 -17.02 17.57
N ASN A 431 8.21 -17.21 16.63
CA ASN A 431 7.99 -18.51 16.01
C ASN A 431 9.20 -19.02 15.23
N TRP A 432 9.82 -18.19 14.38
CA TRP A 432 11.01 -18.63 13.64
C TRP A 432 12.25 -18.72 14.54
N LEU A 433 12.43 -17.82 15.51
CA LEU A 433 13.51 -17.96 16.51
C LEU A 433 13.41 -19.26 17.31
N ASN A 434 12.20 -19.67 17.68
CA ASN A 434 11.98 -20.95 18.35
C ASN A 434 12.28 -22.12 17.40
N ALA A 435 11.90 -22.04 16.13
CA ALA A 435 12.26 -23.07 15.14
C ALA A 435 13.78 -23.24 15.03
N ILE A 436 14.53 -22.14 14.99
CA ILE A 436 16.00 -22.14 14.97
C ILE A 436 16.57 -22.80 16.22
N GLU A 437 16.14 -22.35 17.39
CA GLU A 437 16.66 -22.85 18.67
C GLU A 437 16.40 -24.34 18.84
N GLN A 438 15.18 -24.81 18.53
CA GLN A 438 14.83 -26.22 18.60
C GLN A 438 15.66 -27.06 17.62
N HIS A 439 15.82 -26.59 16.38
CA HIS A 439 16.66 -27.27 15.38
C HIS A 439 18.11 -27.36 15.85
N HIS A 440 18.67 -26.24 16.33
CA HIS A 440 20.05 -26.21 16.80
C HIS A 440 20.27 -27.16 17.97
N ILE A 441 19.42 -27.11 19.02
CA ILE A 441 19.50 -28.02 20.17
C ILE A 441 19.45 -29.49 19.74
N GLN A 442 18.60 -29.82 18.75
CA GLN A 442 18.42 -31.18 18.28
C GLN A 442 19.61 -31.72 17.48
N HIS A 443 20.31 -30.87 16.72
CA HIS A 443 21.25 -31.31 15.69
C HIS A 443 22.71 -30.81 15.87
N SER A 444 22.97 -29.85 16.76
CA SER A 444 24.30 -29.23 16.91
C SER A 444 25.28 -29.97 17.84
N GLY A 445 24.89 -31.13 18.38
CA GLY A 445 25.72 -31.90 19.30
C GLY A 445 25.98 -31.18 20.64
N ALA A 446 24.99 -30.43 21.13
CA ALA A 446 25.07 -29.59 22.34
C ALA A 446 26.04 -28.39 22.23
N SER A 447 26.42 -27.98 21.01
CA SER A 447 27.11 -26.71 20.79
C SER A 447 26.19 -25.54 21.15
N MET A 448 26.75 -24.51 21.78
CA MET A 448 26.01 -23.28 22.12
C MET A 448 26.15 -22.27 20.99
N ILE A 449 25.08 -21.51 20.70
CA ILE A 449 25.12 -20.41 19.74
C ILE A 449 25.91 -19.24 20.37
N GLY A 450 27.16 -19.07 19.96
CA GLY A 450 28.08 -18.03 20.45
C GLY A 450 28.38 -16.94 19.44
N ASP A 451 28.41 -17.26 18.13
CA ASP A 451 28.62 -16.33 17.05
C ASP A 451 27.51 -16.45 16.00
N ILE A 452 26.83 -15.34 15.71
CA ILE A 452 25.69 -15.26 14.78
C ILE A 452 26.02 -14.29 13.64
N LEU A 453 25.73 -14.71 12.41
CA LEU A 453 25.70 -13.84 11.23
C LEU A 453 24.26 -13.74 10.71
N ASP A 454 23.78 -12.51 10.50
CA ASP A 454 22.49 -12.22 9.86
C ASP A 454 22.77 -11.58 8.49
N ILE A 455 22.59 -12.34 7.40
CA ILE A 455 22.85 -11.90 6.03
C ILE A 455 21.58 -11.29 5.44
N GLY A 456 21.70 -10.09 4.86
CA GLY A 456 20.56 -9.27 4.44
C GLY A 456 19.84 -8.65 5.65
N CYS A 457 20.61 -8.11 6.61
CA CYS A 457 20.06 -7.66 7.88
C CYS A 457 19.19 -6.39 7.79
N SER A 458 19.22 -5.69 6.66
CA SER A 458 18.52 -4.43 6.42
C SER A 458 18.77 -3.42 7.56
N VAL A 459 17.73 -2.71 8.00
CA VAL A 459 17.77 -1.78 9.13
C VAL A 459 17.83 -2.46 10.51
N GLY A 460 18.16 -3.75 10.56
CA GLY A 460 18.56 -4.49 11.75
C GLY A 460 17.44 -5.02 12.63
N ILE A 461 16.20 -5.12 12.13
CA ILE A 461 15.05 -5.55 12.96
C ILE A 461 15.23 -7.01 13.39
N SER A 462 15.39 -7.94 12.44
CA SER A 462 15.62 -9.37 12.73
C SER A 462 16.88 -9.58 13.59
N THR A 463 17.95 -8.83 13.29
CA THR A 463 19.25 -8.91 13.99
C THR A 463 19.13 -8.57 15.48
N ARG A 464 18.32 -7.58 15.85
CA ARG A 464 18.07 -7.25 17.27
C ARG A 464 17.32 -8.36 17.99
N TYR A 465 16.34 -8.99 17.32
CA TYR A 465 15.62 -10.13 17.86
C TYR A 465 16.54 -11.35 18.07
N LEU A 466 17.49 -11.59 17.17
CA LEU A 466 18.54 -12.60 17.35
C LEU A 466 19.43 -12.28 18.57
N ALA A 467 19.89 -11.04 18.71
CA ALA A 467 20.69 -10.60 19.85
C ALA A 467 19.94 -10.64 21.19
N GLU A 468 18.61 -10.48 21.18
CA GLU A 468 17.76 -10.60 22.38
C GLU A 468 17.51 -12.06 22.76
N LYS A 469 17.29 -12.93 21.77
CA LYS A 469 17.10 -14.38 22.00
C LYS A 469 18.38 -15.05 22.49
N PHE A 470 19.54 -14.63 21.97
CA PHE A 470 20.86 -15.16 22.32
C PHE A 470 21.74 -14.08 22.96
N PRO A 471 21.45 -13.66 24.21
CA PRO A 471 22.09 -12.50 24.84
C PRO A 471 23.58 -12.67 25.12
N THR A 472 24.09 -13.91 25.06
CA THR A 472 25.51 -14.23 25.21
C THR A 472 26.25 -14.31 23.87
N ALA A 473 25.54 -14.29 22.75
CA ALA A 473 26.14 -14.41 21.43
C ALA A 473 26.68 -13.06 20.91
N LYS A 474 27.73 -13.12 20.10
CA LYS A 474 28.19 -12.00 19.28
C LYS A 474 27.42 -12.02 17.97
N VAL A 475 26.73 -10.93 17.66
CA VAL A 475 25.90 -10.84 16.45
C VAL A 475 26.53 -9.88 15.45
N THR A 476 26.68 -10.34 14.21
CA THR A 476 27.07 -9.52 13.06
C THR A 476 25.90 -9.44 12.08
N GLY A 477 25.43 -8.24 11.77
CA GLY A 477 24.49 -7.99 10.68
C GLY A 477 25.25 -7.58 9.42
N LEU A 478 24.95 -8.21 8.29
CA LEU A 478 25.56 -7.94 6.99
C LEU A 478 24.47 -7.52 5.99
N ASP A 479 24.68 -6.40 5.29
CA ASP A 479 23.80 -5.98 4.19
C ASP A 479 24.60 -5.32 3.07
N LEU A 480 24.05 -5.35 1.85
CA LEU A 480 24.58 -4.65 0.69
C LEU A 480 24.31 -3.13 0.77
N SER A 481 23.21 -2.68 1.39
CA SER A 481 22.91 -1.25 1.46
C SER A 481 23.60 -0.57 2.65
N PRO A 482 24.58 0.33 2.43
CA PRO A 482 25.19 1.09 3.51
C PRO A 482 24.21 2.09 4.15
N TYR A 483 23.16 2.47 3.41
CA TYR A 483 22.06 3.29 3.91
C TYR A 483 21.22 2.54 4.94
N PHE A 484 20.88 1.28 4.67
CA PHE A 484 20.16 0.43 5.62
C PHE A 484 20.98 0.21 6.90
N LEU A 485 22.27 -0.09 6.74
CA LEU A 485 23.19 -0.29 7.87
C LEU A 485 23.39 0.98 8.71
N SER A 486 23.35 2.16 8.08
CA SER A 486 23.41 3.45 8.79
C SER A 486 22.19 3.65 9.69
N VAL A 487 20.99 3.31 9.21
CA VAL A 487 19.76 3.32 10.04
C VAL A 487 19.87 2.27 11.15
N ALA A 488 20.39 1.08 10.84
CA ALA A 488 20.59 0.01 11.83
C ALA A 488 21.52 0.46 12.97
N GLN A 489 22.65 1.09 12.61
CA GLN A 489 23.66 1.62 13.54
C GLN A 489 23.13 2.78 14.39
N LEU A 490 22.41 3.73 13.81
CA LEU A 490 21.77 4.82 14.54
C LEU A 490 20.79 4.28 15.59
N LYS A 491 19.93 3.34 15.20
CA LYS A 491 18.95 2.72 16.10
C LYS A 491 19.62 1.93 17.22
N GLU A 492 20.71 1.21 16.91
CA GLU A 492 21.47 0.49 17.93
C GLU A 492 22.10 1.45 18.95
N LYS A 493 22.65 2.60 18.51
CA LYS A 493 23.21 3.63 19.41
C LYS A 493 22.16 4.31 20.29
N ARG A 494 20.92 4.46 19.80
CA ARG A 494 19.79 5.02 20.56
C ARG A 494 19.14 4.00 21.50
N GLY A 495 19.36 2.71 21.28
CA GLY A 495 18.79 1.62 22.06
C GLY A 495 19.45 1.43 23.43
N ALA A 496 18.91 0.50 24.21
CA ALA A 496 19.54 0.09 25.46
C ALA A 496 20.87 -0.63 25.16
N PRO A 497 21.93 -0.36 25.93
CA PRO A 497 23.23 -0.99 25.69
C PRO A 497 23.16 -2.51 25.89
N ARG A 498 23.78 -3.24 24.97
CA ARG A 498 23.94 -4.70 25.03
C ARG A 498 25.31 -5.06 25.60
N LYS A 499 25.42 -6.25 26.21
CA LYS A 499 26.72 -6.79 26.64
C LYS A 499 27.70 -6.92 25.47
N PHE A 500 27.20 -7.39 24.33
CA PHE A 500 27.91 -7.42 23.06
C PHE A 500 27.15 -6.54 22.07
N PRO A 501 27.68 -5.37 21.71
CA PRO A 501 27.10 -4.55 20.66
C PRO A 501 27.03 -5.31 19.33
N ILE A 502 25.96 -5.10 18.56
CA ILE A 502 25.83 -5.68 17.22
C ILE A 502 26.88 -5.04 16.30
N LYS A 503 27.61 -5.87 15.55
CA LYS A 503 28.53 -5.40 14.51
C LYS A 503 27.79 -5.32 13.17
N TRP A 504 27.86 -4.18 12.50
CA TRP A 504 27.28 -4.00 11.16
C TRP A 504 28.38 -4.08 10.10
N LEU A 505 28.14 -4.82 9.02
CA LEU A 505 29.12 -5.09 7.96
C LEU A 505 28.53 -4.79 6.58
N HIS A 506 29.08 -3.79 5.89
CA HIS A 506 28.77 -3.54 4.49
C HIS A 506 29.58 -4.49 3.60
N ALA A 507 28.93 -5.56 3.12
CA ALA A 507 29.55 -6.60 2.30
C ALA A 507 28.51 -7.33 1.44
N LYS A 508 29.00 -8.09 0.46
CA LYS A 508 28.19 -8.96 -0.39
C LYS A 508 27.95 -10.31 0.32
N GLY A 509 26.69 -10.77 0.37
CA GLY A 509 26.33 -11.98 1.11
C GLY A 509 26.85 -13.27 0.46
N GLU A 510 27.00 -13.27 -0.86
CA GLU A 510 27.50 -14.38 -1.67
C GLU A 510 29.02 -14.60 -1.56
N ASP A 511 29.74 -13.57 -1.13
CA ASP A 511 31.20 -13.59 -0.93
C ASP A 511 31.55 -12.56 0.16
N THR A 512 31.45 -12.99 1.41
CA THR A 512 31.49 -12.08 2.57
C THR A 512 32.91 -11.62 2.92
N GLY A 513 33.94 -12.32 2.41
CA GLY A 513 35.33 -12.15 2.85
C GLY A 513 35.58 -12.56 4.31
N LEU A 514 34.59 -13.12 5.02
CA LEU A 514 34.74 -13.56 6.41
C LEU A 514 35.46 -14.92 6.49
N PRO A 515 36.18 -15.22 7.59
CA PRO A 515 36.83 -16.51 7.76
C PRO A 515 35.84 -17.68 7.73
N SER A 516 36.23 -18.80 7.13
CA SER A 516 35.43 -20.03 7.15
C SER A 516 35.25 -20.56 8.58
N LYS A 517 34.16 -21.28 8.84
CA LYS A 517 33.90 -21.96 10.13
C LYS A 517 33.99 -21.00 11.33
N SER A 518 33.41 -19.83 11.19
CA SER A 518 33.47 -18.74 12.17
C SER A 518 32.14 -18.44 12.87
N PHE A 519 31.04 -19.06 12.44
CA PHE A 519 29.71 -18.86 13.02
C PHE A 519 29.05 -20.17 13.45
N ASP A 520 28.20 -20.09 14.47
CA ASP A 520 27.35 -21.19 14.95
C ASP A 520 25.94 -21.13 14.34
N LEU A 521 25.51 -19.91 13.96
CA LEU A 521 24.25 -19.65 13.30
C LEU A 521 24.45 -18.63 12.17
N VAL A 522 23.96 -18.97 10.97
CA VAL A 522 23.76 -18.03 9.87
C VAL A 522 22.25 -17.91 9.65
N SER A 523 21.73 -16.70 9.79
CA SER A 523 20.34 -16.33 9.56
C SER A 523 20.23 -15.58 8.24
N ILE A 524 19.23 -15.93 7.43
CA ILE A 524 18.85 -15.20 6.22
C ILE A 524 17.32 -15.07 6.23
N ALA A 525 16.82 -13.89 6.58
CA ALA A 525 15.39 -13.66 6.74
C ALA A 525 14.88 -12.61 5.75
N TYR A 526 13.94 -13.01 4.89
CA TYR A 526 13.28 -12.18 3.88
C TYR A 526 14.25 -11.64 2.82
N VAL A 527 15.08 -12.51 2.23
CA VAL A 527 16.12 -12.13 1.25
C VAL A 527 16.03 -12.94 -0.03
N PHE A 528 15.71 -14.24 0.05
CA PHE A 528 15.83 -15.13 -1.11
C PHE A 528 14.79 -14.81 -2.18
N HIS A 529 13.60 -14.32 -1.80
CA HIS A 529 12.60 -13.83 -2.77
C HIS A 529 13.06 -12.60 -3.57
N GLU A 530 14.13 -11.92 -3.14
CA GLU A 530 14.76 -10.79 -3.83
C GLU A 530 15.96 -11.19 -4.70
N CYS A 531 16.35 -12.48 -4.70
CA CYS A 531 17.58 -12.94 -5.33
C CYS A 531 17.30 -13.85 -6.54
N PRO A 532 18.07 -13.72 -7.64
CA PRO A 532 18.04 -14.72 -8.71
C PRO A 532 18.58 -16.06 -8.21
N GLU A 533 18.24 -17.16 -8.89
CA GLU A 533 18.60 -18.54 -8.48
C GLU A 533 20.11 -18.70 -8.26
N ARG A 534 20.94 -18.08 -9.12
CA ARG A 534 22.41 -18.10 -8.97
C ARG A 534 22.88 -17.50 -7.64
N ALA A 535 22.28 -16.39 -7.21
CA ALA A 535 22.66 -15.71 -5.99
C ALA A 535 22.18 -16.48 -4.76
N ILE A 536 21.00 -17.12 -4.84
CA ILE A 536 20.52 -18.05 -3.80
C ILE A 536 21.52 -19.20 -3.60
N ALA A 537 21.95 -19.84 -4.70
CA ALA A 537 22.92 -20.92 -4.64
C ALA A 537 24.28 -20.46 -4.06
N ASP A 538 24.73 -19.26 -4.42
CA ASP A 538 25.97 -18.68 -3.89
C ASP A 538 25.85 -18.34 -2.39
N LEU A 539 24.74 -17.75 -1.94
CA LEU A 539 24.43 -17.48 -0.52
C LEU A 539 24.42 -18.77 0.30
N VAL A 540 23.84 -19.85 -0.23
CA VAL A 540 23.81 -21.16 0.43
C VAL A 540 25.23 -21.73 0.58
N ARG A 541 26.04 -21.70 -0.49
CA ARG A 541 27.42 -22.18 -0.45
C ARG A 541 28.30 -21.37 0.50
N GLU A 542 28.12 -20.06 0.51
CA GLU A 542 28.84 -19.16 1.41
C GLU A 542 28.43 -19.39 2.87
N SER A 543 27.12 -19.57 3.13
CA SER A 543 26.62 -19.93 4.47
C SER A 543 27.23 -21.23 4.98
N PHE A 544 27.33 -22.25 4.12
CA PHE A 544 27.96 -23.53 4.46
C PHE A 544 29.44 -23.34 4.84
N ARG A 545 30.19 -22.54 4.06
CA ARG A 545 31.61 -22.24 4.32
C ARG A 545 31.81 -21.52 5.65
N LEU A 546 30.90 -20.60 6.00
CA LEU A 546 30.97 -19.76 7.19
C LEU A 546 30.62 -20.51 8.48
N LEU A 547 29.75 -21.51 8.40
CA LEU A 547 29.30 -22.29 9.55
C LEU A 547 30.35 -23.30 10.02
N ARG A 548 30.48 -23.42 11.34
CA ARG A 548 31.26 -24.50 11.99
C ARG A 548 30.56 -25.86 11.78
N PRO A 549 31.28 -26.98 11.89
CA PRO A 549 30.63 -28.29 12.02
C PRO A 549 29.61 -28.27 13.17
N GLY A 550 28.39 -28.75 12.92
CA GLY A 550 27.25 -28.65 13.84
C GLY A 550 26.52 -27.29 13.83
N GLY A 551 27.02 -26.30 13.07
CA GLY A 551 26.40 -24.99 12.91
C GLY A 551 25.08 -25.05 12.12
N THR A 552 24.18 -24.11 12.41
CA THR A 552 22.83 -24.05 11.83
C THR A 552 22.74 -22.95 10.78
N LEU A 553 22.21 -23.27 9.60
CA LEU A 553 21.63 -22.31 8.68
C LEU A 553 20.14 -22.18 8.95
N ALA A 554 19.62 -20.96 8.99
CA ALA A 554 18.21 -20.67 9.11
C ALA A 554 17.76 -19.68 8.03
N LEU A 555 16.78 -20.08 7.24
CA LEU A 555 16.21 -19.33 6.13
C LEU A 555 14.75 -19.06 6.44
N THR A 556 14.32 -17.79 6.51
CA THR A 556 12.91 -17.44 6.74
C THR A 556 12.39 -16.62 5.58
N ASP A 557 11.37 -17.09 4.87
CA ASP A 557 10.85 -16.37 3.70
C ASP A 557 9.42 -16.82 3.32
N ASN A 558 8.82 -16.21 2.31
CA ASN A 558 7.49 -16.56 1.78
C ASN A 558 7.42 -18.06 1.43
N SER A 559 6.38 -18.74 1.91
CA SER A 559 6.27 -20.18 1.70
C SER A 559 5.57 -20.51 0.38
N PRO A 560 6.20 -21.24 -0.57
CA PRO A 560 5.49 -21.79 -1.73
C PRO A 560 4.35 -22.72 -1.34
N LYS A 561 4.43 -23.31 -0.13
CA LYS A 561 3.45 -24.25 0.42
C LYS A 561 2.40 -23.58 1.31
N SER A 562 2.43 -22.26 1.52
CA SER A 562 1.38 -21.57 2.26
C SER A 562 0.08 -21.56 1.46
N LYS A 563 -1.04 -21.98 2.08
CA LYS A 563 -2.36 -21.89 1.45
C LYS A 563 -2.71 -20.45 1.07
N ILE A 564 -2.44 -19.49 1.95
CA ILE A 564 -2.71 -18.06 1.69
C ILE A 564 -1.94 -17.58 0.47
N VAL A 565 -0.66 -17.95 0.33
CA VAL A 565 0.17 -17.55 -0.82
C VAL A 565 -0.31 -18.22 -2.11
N GLN A 566 -0.74 -19.49 -2.04
CA GLN A 566 -1.28 -20.21 -3.20
C GLN A 566 -2.65 -19.69 -3.66
N GLU A 567 -3.46 -19.16 -2.73
CA GLU A 567 -4.83 -18.66 -2.99
C GLU A 567 -4.88 -17.13 -3.24
N LEU A 568 -3.74 -16.45 -3.41
CA LEU A 568 -3.71 -15.02 -3.73
C LEU A 568 -4.47 -14.71 -5.03
N SER A 569 -5.25 -13.62 -5.01
CA SER A 569 -6.04 -13.20 -6.17
C SER A 569 -5.14 -12.74 -7.32
N PRO A 570 -5.65 -12.79 -8.58
CA PRO A 570 -4.86 -12.41 -9.73
C PRO A 570 -4.23 -11.00 -9.68
N VAL A 571 -4.99 -10.06 -9.15
CA VAL A 571 -4.57 -8.66 -9.02
C VAL A 571 -3.47 -8.50 -7.97
N LEU A 572 -3.60 -9.18 -6.83
CA LEU A 572 -2.66 -9.03 -5.73
C LEU A 572 -1.31 -9.67 -6.04
N PHE A 573 -1.29 -10.81 -6.74
CA PHE A 573 -0.01 -11.38 -7.18
C PHE A 573 0.62 -10.55 -8.30
N THR A 574 -0.16 -9.99 -9.24
CA THR A 574 0.38 -9.10 -10.29
C THR A 574 1.15 -7.96 -9.65
N LEU A 575 0.57 -7.40 -8.60
CA LEU A 575 1.18 -6.33 -7.84
C LEU A 575 2.47 -6.79 -7.13
N MET A 576 2.44 -7.93 -6.44
CA MET A 576 3.61 -8.47 -5.74
C MET A 576 4.77 -8.78 -6.70
N LYS A 577 4.49 -9.44 -7.82
CA LYS A 577 5.47 -9.74 -8.86
C LYS A 577 6.01 -8.48 -9.55
N SER A 578 5.22 -7.42 -9.64
CA SER A 578 5.69 -6.15 -10.18
C SER A 578 6.72 -5.47 -9.27
N THR A 579 6.70 -5.73 -7.97
CA THR A 579 7.64 -5.13 -7.02
C THR A 579 8.85 -6.02 -6.73
N GLU A 580 8.83 -7.29 -7.14
CA GLU A 580 9.82 -8.32 -6.81
C GLU A 580 10.25 -9.09 -8.07
N PRO A 581 11.28 -8.62 -8.80
CA PRO A 581 11.64 -9.14 -10.13
C PRO A 581 12.10 -10.61 -10.13
N PHE A 582 12.65 -11.10 -9.02
CA PHE A 582 13.21 -12.45 -8.89
C PHE A 582 12.30 -13.44 -8.16
N LEU A 583 11.09 -13.01 -7.79
CA LEU A 583 10.15 -13.82 -7.00
C LEU A 583 9.81 -15.15 -7.68
N ASP A 584 9.70 -15.16 -9.01
CA ASP A 584 9.48 -16.40 -9.77
C ASP A 584 10.65 -17.38 -9.62
N GLU A 585 11.89 -16.91 -9.77
CA GLU A 585 13.08 -17.76 -9.64
C GLU A 585 13.18 -18.37 -8.24
N TYR A 586 12.87 -17.58 -7.21
CA TYR A 586 12.79 -18.06 -5.84
C TYR A 586 11.82 -19.25 -5.69
N TYR A 587 10.58 -19.14 -6.19
CA TYR A 587 9.61 -20.23 -6.10
C TYR A 587 9.91 -21.44 -7.01
N LEU A 588 10.76 -21.26 -8.02
CA LEU A 588 11.21 -22.34 -8.89
C LEU A 588 12.43 -23.07 -8.33
N THR A 589 13.19 -22.43 -7.44
CA THR A 589 14.40 -23.01 -6.83
C THR A 589 14.04 -24.17 -5.91
N ASP A 590 14.62 -25.35 -6.17
CA ASP A 590 14.52 -26.51 -5.27
C ASP A 590 15.48 -26.32 -4.09
N MET A 591 14.96 -25.73 -3.01
CA MET A 591 15.77 -25.40 -1.83
C MET A 591 16.33 -26.62 -1.10
N ASP A 592 15.58 -27.72 -1.03
CA ASP A 592 16.05 -28.96 -0.40
C ASP A 592 17.25 -29.52 -1.17
N LYS A 593 17.15 -29.56 -2.50
CA LYS A 593 18.26 -29.95 -3.37
C LYS A 593 19.45 -28.99 -3.27
N THR A 594 19.20 -27.69 -3.32
CA THR A 594 20.26 -26.65 -3.27
C THR A 594 21.06 -26.73 -1.97
N LEU A 595 20.39 -26.92 -0.83
CA LEU A 595 21.02 -27.13 0.47
C LEU A 595 21.80 -28.45 0.52
N GLY A 596 21.20 -29.53 0.00
CA GLY A 596 21.85 -30.86 -0.04
C GLY A 596 23.11 -30.88 -0.88
N GLU A 597 23.11 -30.24 -2.06
CA GLU A 597 24.28 -30.12 -2.95
C GLU A 597 25.41 -29.29 -2.32
N ALA A 598 25.08 -28.31 -1.47
CA ALA A 598 26.08 -27.56 -0.71
C ALA A 598 26.67 -28.34 0.47
N GLY A 599 26.05 -29.47 0.85
CA GLY A 599 26.54 -30.37 1.91
C GLY A 599 25.78 -30.27 3.23
N PHE A 600 24.68 -29.52 3.30
CA PHE A 600 23.85 -29.47 4.50
C PHE A 600 23.10 -30.79 4.75
N VAL A 601 22.89 -31.11 6.02
CA VAL A 601 22.10 -32.25 6.50
C VAL A 601 21.00 -31.79 7.45
N ASN A 602 20.11 -32.71 7.83
CA ASN A 602 18.95 -32.45 8.71
C ASN A 602 18.02 -31.35 8.17
N ILE A 603 17.92 -31.18 6.85
CA ILE A 603 17.10 -30.11 6.25
C ILE A 603 15.63 -30.28 6.67
N ARG A 604 15.06 -29.21 7.23
CA ARG A 604 13.68 -29.17 7.70
C ARG A 604 13.04 -27.84 7.32
N SER A 605 11.83 -27.87 6.79
CA SER A 605 11.03 -26.68 6.52
C SER A 605 9.69 -26.78 7.25
N ILE A 606 9.32 -25.71 7.95
CA ILE A 606 8.03 -25.59 8.65
C ILE A 606 7.41 -24.22 8.38
N LEU A 607 6.08 -24.15 8.28
CA LEU A 607 5.38 -22.86 8.36
C LEU A 607 5.55 -22.28 9.77
N THR A 608 5.95 -21.01 9.84
CA THR A 608 6.11 -20.27 11.11
C THR A 608 5.09 -19.15 11.28
N ASP A 609 4.36 -18.84 10.22
CA ASP A 609 3.14 -18.06 10.25
C ASP A 609 2.26 -18.46 9.03
N PRO A 610 1.06 -17.86 8.85
CA PRO A 610 0.18 -18.24 7.75
C PRO A 610 0.76 -18.04 6.33
N ARG A 611 1.84 -17.26 6.16
CA ARG A 611 2.45 -16.90 4.87
C ARG A 611 3.89 -17.39 4.73
N HIS A 612 4.68 -17.32 5.80
CA HIS A 612 6.11 -17.60 5.73
C HIS A 612 6.48 -18.97 6.31
N MET A 613 7.59 -19.50 5.82
CA MET A 613 8.23 -20.70 6.34
C MET A 613 9.59 -20.36 6.90
N THR A 614 10.04 -21.18 7.85
CA THR A 614 11.42 -21.24 8.29
C THR A 614 12.00 -22.60 7.91
N MET A 615 13.07 -22.56 7.13
CA MET A 615 13.86 -23.72 6.75
C MET A 615 15.18 -23.70 7.52
N THR A 616 15.49 -24.80 8.19
CA THR A 616 16.71 -24.98 8.96
C THR A 616 17.51 -26.15 8.43
N ALA A 617 18.83 -26.03 8.48
CA ALA A 617 19.75 -27.09 8.06
C ALA A 617 21.04 -27.03 8.89
N THR A 618 21.77 -28.13 8.96
CA THR A 618 22.98 -28.27 9.79
C THR A 618 24.18 -28.63 8.95
N VAL A 619 25.34 -28.03 9.24
CA VAL A 619 26.62 -28.51 8.70
C VAL A 619 27.01 -29.81 9.43
N PRO A 620 27.33 -30.90 8.72
CA PRO A 620 27.79 -32.15 9.34
C PRO A 620 28.95 -31.94 10.34
N GLN A 621 28.98 -32.73 11.41
CA GLN A 621 30.04 -32.69 12.43
C GLN A 621 31.38 -33.22 11.93
#